data_AF-A0A1N6QGG9-F1
#
_entry.id   AF-A0A1N6QGG9-F1
#
_cell.length_a   1.000
_cell.length_b   1.000
_cell.length_c   1.000
_cell.angle_alpha   90.00
_cell.angle_beta   90.00
_cell.angle_gamma   90.00
#
_symmetry.space_group_name_H-M   'P 1'
#
loop_
_entity.id
_entity.type
_entity.pdbx_description
1 polymer ?
#
loop_
_entity_poly.entity_id
_entity_poly.type
_entity_poly.pdbx_seq_one_letter_code
_entity_poly.pdbx_strand_id
1 'polypeptide(L)'
;MATIFSLTALVALSLAGPLQDAAARNPASREVITLEIWTIEDTLIHQDGSSPEERLLREARYTLSGMIYGWDFSYTPGDRLRQVEELFHLEPLGTVPWGAPELRLRETRVRDGTRYGQFDYRLPPEAQAHRSQWESFASLHSSGTARADLLEGYQGKIAALEKALHQAVREHLRPRHPNKPHQVRGSLVLSRPPRIRTVSGYYEATVTIALEIRDATDYLLF
;
A
#
# COMPACT_ATOMS: atom_id res chain seq x y z
N MET A 1 48.74 7.60 -67.03
CA MET A 1 47.87 8.67 -67.56
C MET A 1 46.57 8.66 -66.77
N ALA A 2 46.20 9.80 -66.18
CA ALA A 2 44.87 10.10 -65.64
C ALA A 2 43.80 9.94 -66.75
N THR A 3 42.52 9.63 -66.51
CA THR A 3 41.44 10.38 -65.81
C THR A 3 40.18 9.48 -65.76
N ILE A 4 39.53 9.26 -64.61
CA ILE A 4 38.29 9.87 -64.04
C ILE A 4 36.97 9.64 -64.83
N PHE A 5 35.98 9.08 -64.11
CA PHE A 5 34.50 9.28 -64.06
C PHE A 5 33.80 7.91 -64.01
N SER A 6 32.71 7.61 -63.30
CA SER A 6 31.91 8.11 -62.16
C SER A 6 30.69 7.15 -62.09
N LEU A 7 29.80 7.31 -61.09
CA LEU A 7 28.47 6.65 -60.93
C LEU A 7 28.52 5.16 -60.52
N THR A 8 27.82 4.64 -59.49
CA THR A 8 26.73 5.16 -58.65
C THR A 8 26.70 4.25 -57.41
N ALA A 9 26.84 4.79 -56.19
CA ALA A 9 26.64 4.03 -54.96
C ALA A 9 25.22 4.27 -54.46
N LEU A 10 24.37 3.24 -54.57
CA LEU A 10 23.00 3.24 -54.07
C LEU A 10 23.03 3.09 -52.53
N VAL A 11 22.62 4.13 -51.83
CA VAL A 11 22.39 4.12 -50.38
C VAL A 11 21.07 3.37 -50.12
N ALA A 12 21.15 2.16 -49.60
CA ALA A 12 19.99 1.47 -49.00
C ALA A 12 19.96 1.81 -47.51
N LEU A 13 19.18 2.85 -47.18
CA LEU A 13 18.87 3.26 -45.82
C LEU A 13 17.84 2.26 -45.25
N SER A 14 18.27 1.24 -44.50
CA SER A 14 17.34 0.36 -43.79
C SER A 14 16.82 1.05 -42.53
N LEU A 15 15.61 1.62 -42.61
CA LEU A 15 14.78 1.93 -41.44
C LEU A 15 14.43 0.63 -40.70
N ALA A 16 15.19 0.29 -39.66
CA ALA A 16 14.75 -0.63 -38.63
C ALA A 16 14.44 0.20 -37.38
N GLY A 17 13.15 0.45 -37.15
CA GLY A 17 12.67 1.27 -36.05
C GLY A 17 12.88 0.60 -34.67
N PRO A 18 12.89 1.39 -33.58
CA PRO A 18 12.96 0.87 -32.22
C PRO A 18 11.54 0.54 -31.74
N LEU A 19 11.00 -0.60 -32.14
CA LEU A 19 9.71 -1.10 -31.63
C LEU A 19 9.79 -2.62 -31.44
N GLN A 20 10.73 -3.07 -30.61
CA GLN A 20 10.87 -4.50 -30.31
C GLN A 20 11.55 -4.74 -28.97
N ASP A 21 11.12 -4.05 -27.90
CA ASP A 21 11.55 -4.41 -26.54
C ASP A 21 10.46 -4.27 -25.46
N ALA A 22 9.21 -3.98 -25.84
CA ALA A 22 8.09 -3.96 -24.87
C ALA A 22 7.41 -5.33 -24.66
N ALA A 23 7.69 -6.32 -25.52
CA ALA A 23 6.94 -7.58 -25.58
C ALA A 23 7.68 -8.81 -24.99
N ALA A 24 8.82 -8.63 -24.32
CA ALA A 24 9.61 -9.72 -23.73
C ALA A 24 9.63 -9.72 -22.18
N ARG A 25 8.60 -9.16 -21.52
CA ARG A 25 8.36 -9.46 -20.10
C ARG A 25 7.78 -10.87 -20.01
N ASN A 26 8.61 -11.82 -19.60
CA ASN A 26 8.26 -13.21 -19.34
C ASN A 26 6.95 -13.31 -18.50
N PRO A 27 5.83 -13.82 -19.04
CA PRO A 27 4.55 -13.92 -18.31
C PRO A 27 4.58 -14.95 -17.16
N ALA A 28 5.70 -15.68 -17.00
CA ALA A 28 5.87 -16.71 -15.99
C ALA A 28 6.73 -16.30 -14.78
N SER A 29 7.23 -15.06 -14.69
CA SER A 29 7.76 -14.57 -13.43
C SER A 29 6.59 -14.33 -12.48
N ARG A 30 6.18 -15.40 -11.78
CA ARG A 30 5.19 -15.34 -10.70
C ARG A 30 5.73 -14.38 -9.65
N GLU A 31 5.21 -13.17 -9.63
CA GLU A 31 5.60 -12.19 -8.63
C GLU A 31 5.28 -12.74 -7.24
N VAL A 32 6.28 -12.73 -6.36
CA VAL A 32 6.13 -13.17 -4.97
C VAL A 32 6.38 -11.96 -4.08
N ILE A 33 5.42 -11.63 -3.24
CA ILE A 33 5.61 -10.67 -2.16
C ILE A 33 6.04 -11.45 -0.92
N THR A 34 7.21 -11.11 -0.38
CA THR A 34 7.67 -11.62 0.92
C THR A 34 7.47 -10.54 1.98
N LEU A 35 6.90 -10.93 3.11
CA LEU A 35 6.66 -10.07 4.27
C LEU A 35 7.14 -10.76 5.54
N GLU A 36 7.68 -9.98 6.47
CA GLU A 36 7.94 -10.42 7.83
C GLU A 36 7.02 -9.66 8.76
N ILE A 37 6.24 -10.41 9.54
CA ILE A 37 5.29 -9.88 10.50
C ILE A 37 5.66 -10.42 11.87
N TRP A 38 5.33 -9.68 12.93
CA TRP A 38 5.59 -10.11 14.30
C TRP A 38 4.36 -9.95 15.17
N THR A 39 4.25 -10.69 16.27
CA THR A 39 3.24 -10.50 17.31
C THR A 39 3.87 -10.74 18.66
N ILE A 40 3.42 -10.01 19.68
CA ILE A 40 3.78 -10.31 21.05
C ILE A 40 3.01 -11.59 21.47
N GLU A 41 3.65 -12.44 22.27
CA GLU A 41 3.04 -13.68 22.77
C GLU A 41 2.34 -13.48 24.12
N ASP A 42 2.60 -12.37 24.80
CA ASP A 42 1.99 -12.04 26.09
C ASP A 42 0.46 -12.00 25.98
N THR A 43 -0.18 -12.89 26.75
CA THR A 43 -1.64 -13.03 26.79
C THR A 43 -2.32 -11.86 27.48
N LEU A 44 -1.61 -11.09 28.33
CA LEU A 44 -2.14 -9.86 28.92
C LEU A 44 -2.44 -8.79 27.86
N ILE A 45 -1.68 -8.82 26.76
CA ILE A 45 -1.84 -7.93 25.61
C ILE A 45 -2.91 -8.46 24.64
N HIS A 46 -3.11 -9.78 24.58
CA HIS A 46 -4.02 -10.43 23.63
C HIS A 46 -5.19 -11.11 24.35
N GLN A 47 -6.19 -10.30 24.72
CA GLN A 47 -7.38 -10.75 25.45
C GLN A 47 -8.46 -11.37 24.56
N ASP A 48 -8.26 -11.40 23.24
CA ASP A 48 -9.22 -11.91 22.25
C ASP A 48 -9.20 -13.43 22.08
N GLY A 49 -8.31 -14.15 22.81
CA GLY A 49 -8.19 -15.60 22.76
C GLY A 49 -7.58 -16.16 21.47
N SER A 50 -7.15 -15.29 20.55
CA SER A 50 -6.50 -15.69 19.30
C SER A 50 -5.16 -16.38 19.56
N SER A 51 -4.76 -17.32 18.70
CA SER A 51 -3.40 -17.85 18.75
C SER A 51 -2.40 -16.85 18.13
N PRO A 52 -1.11 -16.86 18.52
CA PRO A 52 -0.08 -16.07 17.86
C PRO A 52 -0.05 -16.28 16.34
N GLU A 53 -0.19 -17.52 15.86
CA GLU A 53 -0.22 -17.85 14.44
C GLU A 53 -1.41 -17.23 13.72
N GLU A 54 -2.58 -17.23 14.36
CA GLU A 54 -3.78 -16.61 13.82
C GLU A 54 -3.60 -15.10 13.68
N ARG A 55 -3.00 -14.44 14.68
CA ARG A 55 -2.70 -12.99 14.63
C ARG A 55 -1.72 -12.65 13.52
N LEU A 56 -0.64 -13.42 13.39
CA LEU A 56 0.34 -13.24 12.30
C LEU A 56 -0.33 -13.38 10.94
N LEU A 57 -1.19 -14.39 10.76
CA LEU A 57 -1.90 -14.62 9.50
C LEU A 57 -2.91 -13.52 9.20
N ARG A 58 -3.65 -13.05 10.22
CA ARG A 58 -4.58 -11.90 10.07
C ARG A 58 -3.84 -10.63 9.64
N GLU A 59 -2.73 -10.30 10.29
CA GLU A 59 -1.92 -9.12 9.98
C GLU A 59 -1.26 -9.23 8.59
N ALA A 60 -0.75 -10.41 8.24
CA ALA A 60 -0.20 -10.71 6.91
C ALA A 60 -1.25 -10.49 5.81
N ARG A 61 -2.45 -11.06 5.98
CA ARG A 61 -3.56 -10.88 5.04
C ARG A 61 -3.97 -9.43 4.91
N TYR A 62 -4.10 -8.72 6.01
CA TYR A 62 -4.49 -7.30 6.01
C TYR A 62 -3.46 -6.45 5.26
N THR A 63 -2.17 -6.62 5.59
CA THR A 63 -1.07 -5.92 4.95
C THR A 63 -0.98 -6.21 3.45
N LEU A 64 -1.06 -7.48 3.05
CA LEU A 64 -1.06 -7.89 1.65
C LEU A 64 -2.25 -7.31 0.88
N SER A 65 -3.44 -7.36 1.48
CA SER A 65 -4.65 -6.81 0.86
C SER A 65 -4.50 -5.31 0.60
N GLY A 66 -3.93 -4.59 1.56
CA GLY A 66 -3.61 -3.17 1.42
C GLY A 66 -2.54 -2.83 0.40
N MET A 67 -1.60 -3.74 0.14
CA MET A 67 -0.54 -3.57 -0.86
C MET A 67 -0.99 -3.95 -2.29
N ILE A 68 -1.97 -4.85 -2.42
CA ILE A 68 -2.43 -5.39 -3.70
C ILE A 68 -3.66 -4.63 -4.19
N TYR A 69 -4.68 -4.55 -3.33
CA TYR A 69 -5.99 -4.01 -3.69
C TYR A 69 -6.16 -2.57 -3.18
N GLY A 70 -5.66 -2.27 -1.99
CA GLY A 70 -5.84 -0.96 -1.36
C GLY A 70 -7.26 -0.74 -0.84
N TRP A 71 -7.62 0.54 -0.68
CA TRP A 71 -8.90 0.98 -0.13
C TRP A 71 -9.44 2.17 -0.90
N ASP A 72 -10.76 2.25 -0.98
CA ASP A 72 -11.45 3.51 -1.18
C ASP A 72 -11.53 4.26 0.15
N PHE A 73 -11.39 5.58 0.10
CA PHE A 73 -11.50 6.41 1.29
C PHE A 73 -12.46 7.58 1.12
N SER A 74 -13.09 7.95 2.23
CA SER A 74 -13.83 9.19 2.41
C SER A 74 -13.26 9.93 3.60
N TYR A 75 -12.91 11.20 3.40
CA TYR A 75 -12.32 12.06 4.42
C TYR A 75 -13.10 13.37 4.53
N THR A 76 -13.55 13.68 5.74
CA THR A 76 -14.12 14.98 6.12
C THR A 76 -13.12 15.65 7.06
N PRO A 77 -12.40 16.70 6.61
CA PRO A 77 -11.46 17.42 7.46
C PRO A 77 -12.20 18.14 8.59
N GLY A 78 -11.75 17.94 9.83
CA GLY A 78 -12.36 18.61 10.99
C GLY A 78 -12.17 20.13 10.94
N ASP A 79 -13.23 20.87 11.24
CA ASP A 79 -13.23 22.33 11.27
C ASP A 79 -13.95 22.86 12.51
N ARG A 80 -13.16 23.35 13.47
CA ARG A 80 -13.69 23.88 14.74
C ARG A 80 -14.55 25.13 14.57
N LEU A 81 -14.25 25.98 13.58
CA LEU A 81 -15.02 27.21 13.35
C LEU A 81 -16.41 26.87 12.80
N ARG A 82 -16.50 25.79 12.01
CA ARG A 82 -17.74 25.28 11.42
C ARG A 82 -18.40 24.16 12.24
N GLN A 83 -17.83 23.80 13.40
CA GLN A 83 -18.27 22.68 14.25
C GLN A 83 -18.36 21.33 13.53
N VAL A 84 -17.46 21.09 12.57
CA VAL A 84 -17.40 19.84 11.80
C VAL A 84 -16.38 18.90 12.45
N GLU A 85 -16.82 17.69 12.79
CA GLU A 85 -15.95 16.62 13.29
C GLU A 85 -15.07 16.05 12.17
N GLU A 86 -13.85 15.65 12.51
CA GLU A 86 -12.96 14.98 11.57
C GLU A 86 -13.37 13.51 11.41
N LEU A 87 -13.73 13.09 10.20
CA LEU A 87 -14.16 11.72 9.91
C LEU A 87 -13.30 11.13 8.81
N PHE A 88 -12.87 9.89 9.00
CA PHE A 88 -12.11 9.14 8.00
C PHE A 88 -12.64 7.72 7.93
N HIS A 89 -13.04 7.30 6.73
CA HIS A 89 -13.58 5.98 6.47
C HIS A 89 -12.76 5.30 5.37
N LEU A 90 -12.45 4.01 5.57
CA LEU A 90 -11.78 3.14 4.62
C LEU A 90 -12.70 2.00 4.22
N GLU A 91 -12.81 1.74 2.93
CA GLU A 91 -13.54 0.60 2.38
C GLU A 91 -12.55 -0.26 1.57
N PRO A 92 -12.34 -1.54 1.95
CA PRO A 92 -11.38 -2.38 1.25
C PRO A 92 -11.86 -2.72 -0.17
N LEU A 93 -10.99 -2.52 -1.15
CA LEU A 93 -11.30 -2.84 -2.56
C LEU A 93 -11.21 -4.34 -2.86
N GLY A 94 -10.49 -5.08 -2.03
CA GLY A 94 -10.31 -6.52 -2.13
C GLY A 94 -9.58 -7.06 -0.92
N THR A 95 -9.68 -8.36 -0.70
CA THR A 95 -8.97 -9.01 0.41
C THR A 95 -8.34 -10.32 -0.04
N VAL A 96 -7.17 -10.64 0.51
CA VAL A 96 -6.58 -11.98 0.39
C VAL A 96 -7.44 -12.94 1.22
N PRO A 97 -8.07 -13.99 0.65
CA PRO A 97 -8.97 -14.88 1.39
C PRO A 97 -8.29 -15.62 2.55
N TRP A 98 -9.08 -16.09 3.51
CA TRP A 98 -8.56 -17.00 4.54
C TRP A 98 -8.22 -18.35 3.90
N GLY A 99 -7.09 -18.95 4.28
CA GLY A 99 -6.65 -20.23 3.71
C GLY A 99 -6.26 -20.15 2.23
N ALA A 100 -5.99 -18.96 1.69
CA ALA A 100 -5.54 -18.80 0.31
C ALA A 100 -4.30 -19.66 0.03
N PRO A 101 -4.33 -20.59 -0.95
CA PRO A 101 -3.25 -21.55 -1.17
C PRO A 101 -1.93 -20.89 -1.63
N GLU A 102 -2.01 -19.65 -2.13
CA GLU A 102 -0.87 -18.84 -2.53
C GLU A 102 -0.15 -18.17 -1.37
N LEU A 103 -0.79 -18.06 -0.20
CA LEU A 103 -0.23 -17.50 1.02
C LEU A 103 0.41 -18.60 1.85
N ARG A 104 1.73 -18.56 1.99
CA ARG A 104 2.50 -19.58 2.72
C ARG A 104 3.31 -18.97 3.84
N LEU A 105 3.12 -19.48 5.04
CA LEU A 105 4.04 -19.26 6.16
C LEU A 105 5.31 -20.07 5.91
N ARG A 106 6.42 -19.37 5.72
CA ARG A 106 7.74 -19.93 5.41
C ARG A 106 8.47 -20.41 6.66
N GLU A 107 8.54 -19.52 7.64
CA GLU A 107 9.31 -19.72 8.86
C GLU A 107 8.64 -18.95 9.99
N THR A 108 8.70 -19.53 11.19
CA THR A 108 8.36 -18.87 12.44
C THR A 108 9.54 -18.92 13.37
N ARG A 109 9.85 -17.79 14.01
CA ARG A 109 10.86 -17.70 15.06
C ARG A 109 10.30 -16.96 16.26
N VAL A 110 10.74 -17.34 17.46
CA VAL A 110 10.38 -16.64 18.70
C VAL A 110 11.64 -16.04 19.30
N ARG A 111 11.57 -14.77 19.68
CA ARG A 111 12.65 -14.05 20.36
C ARG A 111 12.06 -13.05 21.34
N ASP A 112 12.51 -13.09 22.59
CA ASP A 112 12.12 -12.11 23.63
C ASP A 112 10.60 -11.96 23.79
N GLY A 113 9.85 -13.07 23.83
CA GLY A 113 8.38 -13.05 23.94
C GLY A 113 7.65 -12.51 22.71
N THR A 114 8.37 -12.34 21.59
CA THR A 114 7.83 -11.91 20.29
C THR A 114 7.98 -13.03 19.26
N ARG A 115 6.89 -13.41 18.62
CA ARG A 115 6.89 -14.34 17.49
C ARG A 115 6.97 -13.57 16.18
N TYR A 116 7.84 -14.00 15.28
CA TYR A 116 7.97 -13.48 13.93
C TYR A 116 7.54 -14.58 12.96
N GLY A 117 6.78 -14.21 11.94
CA GLY A 117 6.39 -15.06 10.82
C GLY A 117 6.81 -14.44 9.49
N GLN A 118 7.56 -15.20 8.69
CA GLN A 118 7.85 -14.84 7.31
C GLN A 118 6.80 -15.46 6.40
N PHE A 119 6.12 -14.65 5.57
CA PHE A 119 5.13 -15.13 4.62
C PHE A 119 5.57 -14.82 3.20
N ASP A 120 5.37 -15.79 2.31
CA ASP A 120 5.45 -15.61 0.87
C ASP A 120 4.03 -15.66 0.30
N TYR A 121 3.67 -14.65 -0.48
CA TYR A 121 2.42 -14.61 -1.23
C TYR A 121 2.71 -14.59 -2.72
N ARG A 122 2.30 -15.65 -3.42
CA ARG A 122 2.42 -15.73 -4.88
C ARG A 122 1.22 -15.05 -5.52
N LEU A 123 1.41 -13.95 -6.25
CA LEU A 123 0.28 -13.19 -6.76
C LEU A 123 -0.49 -13.98 -7.84
N PRO A 124 -1.79 -14.26 -7.64
CA PRO A 124 -2.66 -14.71 -8.72
C PRO A 124 -2.72 -13.69 -9.87
N PRO A 125 -3.03 -14.10 -11.11
CA PRO A 125 -3.12 -13.18 -12.25
C PRO A 125 -4.05 -11.97 -12.01
N GLU A 126 -5.18 -12.16 -11.35
CA GLU A 126 -6.13 -11.09 -11.00
C GLU A 126 -5.49 -10.06 -10.05
N ALA A 127 -4.79 -10.52 -9.02
CA ALA A 127 -4.06 -9.66 -8.10
C ALA A 127 -2.94 -8.87 -8.78
N GLN A 128 -2.25 -9.49 -9.77
CA GLN A 128 -1.23 -8.80 -10.57
C GLN A 128 -1.86 -7.68 -11.41
N ALA A 129 -3.03 -7.94 -12.03
CA ALA A 129 -3.75 -6.94 -12.80
C ALA A 129 -4.14 -5.73 -11.93
N HIS A 130 -4.72 -5.97 -10.75
CA HIS A 130 -5.03 -4.90 -9.80
C HIS A 130 -3.80 -4.09 -9.39
N ARG A 131 -2.69 -4.78 -9.07
CA ARG A 131 -1.46 -4.10 -8.67
C ARG A 131 -0.87 -3.23 -9.79
N SER A 132 -0.95 -3.69 -11.04
CA SER A 132 -0.46 -2.93 -12.20
C SER A 132 -1.26 -1.64 -12.46
N GLN A 133 -2.55 -1.60 -12.07
CA GLN A 133 -3.35 -0.37 -12.16
C GLN A 133 -2.78 0.71 -11.24
N TRP A 134 -2.34 0.34 -10.03
CA TRP A 134 -1.72 1.26 -9.09
C TRP A 134 -0.40 1.84 -9.55
N GLU A 135 0.37 1.11 -10.37
CA GLU A 135 1.64 1.60 -10.93
C GLU A 135 1.44 2.85 -11.80
N SER A 136 0.25 3.02 -12.39
CA SER A 136 -0.10 4.20 -13.19
C SER A 136 -0.24 5.47 -12.33
N PHE A 137 -0.53 5.32 -11.03
CA PHE A 137 -0.67 6.40 -10.05
C PHE A 137 0.56 6.57 -9.15
N ALA A 138 1.66 5.85 -9.44
CA ALA A 138 2.87 5.80 -8.62
C ALA A 138 3.64 7.14 -8.51
N SER A 139 3.16 8.23 -9.08
CA SER A 139 3.77 9.56 -8.90
C SER A 139 3.30 10.27 -7.63
N LEU A 140 2.15 9.89 -7.07
CA LEU A 140 1.54 10.57 -5.92
C LEU A 140 1.75 9.78 -4.63
N HIS A 141 2.90 9.99 -4.01
CA HIS A 141 3.22 9.36 -2.73
C HIS A 141 2.99 10.29 -1.54
N SER A 142 2.53 9.70 -0.44
CA SER A 142 2.47 10.35 0.88
C SER A 142 2.83 9.37 1.98
N SER A 143 3.22 9.88 3.15
CA SER A 143 3.58 9.06 4.31
C SER A 143 2.94 9.62 5.57
N GLY A 144 2.63 8.73 6.51
CA GLY A 144 2.01 9.06 7.80
C GLY A 144 2.55 8.19 8.91
N THR A 145 2.49 8.66 10.15
CA THR A 145 2.97 7.92 11.33
C THR A 145 2.07 8.15 12.53
N ALA A 146 1.31 7.13 12.92
CA ALA A 146 0.37 7.22 14.02
C ALA A 146 0.58 6.13 15.07
N ARG A 147 -0.08 6.32 16.22
CA ARG A 147 0.00 5.42 17.37
C ARG A 147 -1.37 4.91 17.79
N ALA A 148 -1.38 3.72 18.35
CA ALA A 148 -2.52 3.16 19.08
C ALA A 148 -2.04 2.30 20.25
N ASP A 149 -2.95 1.98 21.16
CA ASP A 149 -2.63 1.32 22.42
C ASP A 149 -2.05 -0.09 22.16
N LEU A 150 -1.00 -0.43 22.90
CA LEU A 150 -0.43 -1.78 22.87
C LEU A 150 -1.40 -2.81 23.43
N LEU A 151 -2.18 -2.45 24.45
CA LEU A 151 -3.07 -3.37 25.18
C LEU A 151 -4.28 -3.82 24.36
N GLU A 152 -4.56 -3.16 23.24
CA GLU A 152 -5.54 -3.62 22.24
C GLU A 152 -5.00 -4.78 21.37
N GLY A 153 -3.75 -5.20 21.61
CA GLY A 153 -3.16 -6.37 20.97
C GLY A 153 -3.11 -6.25 19.45
N TYR A 154 -3.69 -7.22 18.75
CA TYR A 154 -3.74 -7.20 17.28
C TYR A 154 -4.55 -5.99 16.77
N GLN A 155 -5.67 -5.67 17.41
CA GLN A 155 -6.51 -4.55 16.99
C GLN A 155 -5.78 -3.22 17.14
N GLY A 156 -4.95 -3.08 18.18
CA GLY A 156 -4.10 -1.90 18.36
C GLY A 156 -3.15 -1.68 17.18
N LYS A 157 -2.56 -2.74 16.62
CA LYS A 157 -1.72 -2.61 15.41
C LYS A 157 -2.51 -2.13 14.20
N ILE A 158 -3.70 -2.71 13.98
CA ILE A 158 -4.57 -2.33 12.87
C ILE A 158 -5.02 -0.88 13.02
N ALA A 159 -5.43 -0.48 14.22
CA ALA A 159 -5.81 0.90 14.54
C ALA A 159 -4.65 1.88 14.33
N ALA A 160 -3.43 1.53 14.74
CA ALA A 160 -2.24 2.35 14.48
C ALA A 160 -2.00 2.54 12.98
N LEU A 161 -2.13 1.46 12.21
CA LEU A 161 -1.97 1.46 10.75
C LEU A 161 -3.05 2.34 10.08
N GLU A 162 -4.33 2.17 10.42
CA GLU A 162 -5.43 2.98 9.87
C GLU A 162 -5.31 4.46 10.21
N LYS A 163 -4.93 4.79 11.45
CA LYS A 163 -4.62 6.18 11.84
C LYS A 163 -3.43 6.73 11.04
N ALA A 164 -2.43 5.90 10.73
CA ALA A 164 -1.28 6.33 9.92
C ALA A 164 -1.67 6.54 8.45
N LEU A 165 -2.59 5.74 7.90
CA LEU A 165 -3.18 5.95 6.57
C LEU A 165 -3.95 7.28 6.53
N HIS A 166 -4.78 7.53 7.53
CA HIS A 166 -5.49 8.80 7.68
C HIS A 166 -4.53 9.99 7.69
N GLN A 167 -3.47 9.92 8.50
CA GLN A 167 -2.46 10.97 8.54
C GLN A 167 -1.75 11.15 7.18
N ALA A 168 -1.43 10.06 6.48
CA ALA A 168 -0.79 10.14 5.18
C ALA A 168 -1.69 10.86 4.15
N VAL A 169 -3.00 10.60 4.16
CA VAL A 169 -3.98 11.34 3.34
C VAL A 169 -4.01 12.82 3.73
N ARG A 170 -4.07 13.12 5.03
CA ARG A 170 -4.08 14.51 5.53
C ARG A 170 -2.83 15.28 5.13
N GLU A 171 -1.65 14.69 5.25
CA GLU A 171 -0.38 15.30 4.84
C GLU A 171 -0.31 15.52 3.33
N HIS A 172 -0.97 14.67 2.53
CA HIS A 172 -1.09 14.89 1.09
C HIS A 172 -1.98 16.10 0.76
N LEU A 173 -3.11 16.24 1.46
CA LEU A 173 -4.12 17.27 1.17
C LEU A 173 -3.75 18.65 1.70
N ARG A 174 -3.09 18.73 2.86
CA ARG A 174 -2.75 19.98 3.54
C ARG A 174 -2.08 21.05 2.66
N PRO A 175 -1.05 20.74 1.84
CA PRO A 175 -0.44 21.76 0.97
C PRO A 175 -1.27 22.10 -0.27
N ARG A 176 -2.24 21.25 -0.64
CA ARG A 176 -3.05 21.39 -1.87
C ARG A 176 -4.37 22.12 -1.63
N HIS A 177 -4.92 22.00 -0.43
CA HIS A 177 -6.20 22.59 -0.03
C HIS A 177 -6.03 23.47 1.21
N PRO A 178 -5.61 24.75 1.04
CA PRO A 178 -5.47 25.67 2.17
C PRO A 178 -6.81 25.99 2.85
N ASN A 179 -7.90 26.04 2.07
CA ASN A 179 -9.25 25.97 2.61
C ASN A 179 -9.65 24.51 2.74
N LYS A 180 -10.17 24.12 3.90
CA LYS A 180 -10.57 22.73 4.15
C LYS A 180 -11.78 22.40 3.27
N PRO A 181 -11.70 21.37 2.41
CA PRO A 181 -12.86 20.90 1.67
C PRO A 181 -13.90 20.33 2.64
N HIS A 182 -15.14 20.27 2.19
CA HIS A 182 -16.23 19.63 2.94
C HIS A 182 -16.05 18.11 2.96
N GLN A 183 -15.71 17.51 1.81
CA GLN A 183 -15.44 16.08 1.70
C GLN A 183 -14.41 15.82 0.62
N VAL A 184 -13.53 14.85 0.86
CA VAL A 184 -12.58 14.32 -0.13
C VAL A 184 -12.81 12.83 -0.28
N ARG A 185 -12.88 12.37 -1.52
CA ARG A 185 -13.00 10.95 -1.87
C ARG A 185 -11.87 10.56 -2.80
N GLY A 186 -11.38 9.35 -2.60
CA GLY A 186 -10.29 8.84 -3.41
C GLY A 186 -10.05 7.37 -3.13
N SER A 187 -8.91 6.91 -3.60
CA SER A 187 -8.44 5.55 -3.38
C SER A 187 -6.96 5.59 -3.03
N LEU A 188 -6.51 4.63 -2.22
CA LEU A 188 -5.13 4.56 -1.76
C LEU A 188 -4.67 3.11 -1.65
N VAL A 189 -3.35 2.91 -1.81
CA VAL A 189 -2.70 1.60 -1.69
C VAL A 189 -1.40 1.74 -0.92
N LEU A 190 -1.02 0.71 -0.15
CA LEU A 190 0.29 0.66 0.50
C LEU A 190 1.37 0.41 -0.55
N SER A 191 2.27 1.36 -0.75
CA SER A 191 3.37 1.23 -1.71
C SER A 191 4.45 0.24 -1.24
N ARG A 192 4.52 -0.02 0.07
CA ARG A 192 5.45 -0.95 0.71
C ARG A 192 4.86 -1.47 2.02
N PRO A 193 5.41 -2.57 2.57
CA PRO A 193 4.99 -3.04 3.89
C PRO A 193 5.12 -1.93 4.95
N PRO A 194 4.09 -1.76 5.81
CA PRO A 194 4.12 -0.77 6.88
C PRO A 194 5.18 -1.15 7.90
N ARG A 195 5.79 -0.15 8.52
CA ARG A 195 6.75 -0.36 9.61
C ARG A 195 6.02 -0.18 10.93
N ILE A 196 5.89 -1.24 11.70
CA ILE A 196 5.27 -1.21 13.03
C ILE A 196 6.34 -1.49 14.08
N ARG A 197 6.41 -0.65 15.11
CA ARG A 197 7.31 -0.80 16.26
C ARG A 197 6.56 -0.51 17.57
N THR A 198 7.06 -1.07 18.66
CA THR A 198 6.55 -0.76 20.00
C THR A 198 7.32 0.42 20.59
N VAL A 199 6.62 1.47 21.03
CA VAL A 199 7.20 2.66 21.65
C VAL A 199 6.37 3.05 22.86
N SER A 200 6.96 2.97 24.05
CA SER A 200 6.37 3.45 25.31
C SER A 200 4.92 2.98 25.58
N GLY A 201 4.64 1.69 25.36
CA GLY A 201 3.29 1.14 25.56
C GLY A 201 2.32 1.39 24.40
N TYR A 202 2.80 1.80 23.24
CA TYR A 202 2.00 1.98 22.02
C TYR A 202 2.57 1.17 20.87
N TYR A 203 1.70 0.73 19.96
CA TYR A 203 2.11 0.44 18.59
C TYR A 203 2.24 1.75 17.82
N GLU A 204 3.40 1.99 17.21
CA GLU A 204 3.63 3.07 16.28
C GLU A 204 3.78 2.50 14.87
N ALA A 205 2.88 2.90 13.96
CA ALA A 205 2.86 2.46 12.58
C ALA A 205 3.28 3.61 11.66
N THR A 206 4.23 3.36 10.78
CA THR A 206 4.62 4.25 9.69
C THR A 206 4.23 3.62 8.37
N VAL A 207 3.43 4.34 7.59
CA VAL A 207 2.93 3.90 6.28
C VAL A 207 3.44 4.81 5.18
N THR A 208 3.52 4.26 3.98
CA THR A 208 3.70 5.04 2.76
C THR A 208 2.75 4.51 1.72
N ILE A 209 2.00 5.45 1.16
CA ILE A 209 0.89 5.17 0.26
C ILE A 209 1.14 5.81 -1.09
N ALA A 210 0.55 5.20 -2.11
CA ALA A 210 0.19 5.88 -3.34
C ALA A 210 -1.31 6.17 -3.25
N LEU A 211 -1.74 7.34 -3.73
CA LEU A 211 -3.15 7.70 -3.66
C LEU A 211 -3.60 8.51 -4.88
N GLU A 212 -4.88 8.40 -5.18
CA GLU A 212 -5.57 9.19 -6.19
C GLU A 212 -6.77 9.88 -5.55
N ILE A 213 -6.94 11.18 -5.83
CA ILE A 213 -8.13 11.93 -5.42
C ILE A 213 -9.12 11.89 -6.57
N ARG A 214 -10.31 11.33 -6.33
CA ARG A 214 -11.39 11.26 -7.32
C ARG A 214 -12.29 12.49 -7.27
N ASP A 215 -12.58 12.97 -6.06
CA ASP A 215 -13.43 14.14 -5.85
C ASP A 215 -13.03 14.90 -4.59
N ALA A 216 -13.16 16.22 -4.63
CA ALA A 216 -12.99 17.12 -3.50
C ALA A 216 -14.10 18.19 -3.57
N THR A 217 -15.10 18.04 -2.70
CA THR A 217 -16.24 18.97 -2.64
C THR A 217 -15.92 20.10 -1.68
N ASP A 218 -15.95 21.34 -2.16
CA ASP A 218 -15.82 22.55 -1.34
C ASP A 218 -17.15 22.99 -0.73
N TYR A 219 -17.08 23.84 0.30
CA TYR A 219 -18.26 24.50 0.84
C TYR A 219 -18.81 25.52 -0.16
N LEU A 220 -20.11 25.44 -0.45
CA LEU A 220 -20.80 26.48 -1.24
C LEU A 220 -20.89 27.77 -0.41
N LEU A 221 -20.35 28.86 -0.94
CA LEU A 221 -20.55 30.20 -0.40
C LEU A 221 -21.92 30.70 -0.92
N PHE A 222 -22.86 30.94 -0.02
CA PHE A 222 -24.13 31.63 -0.30
C PHE A 222 -24.04 33.09 0.13
#